data_AF-A0A7V9LTX7-F1
#
_entry.id   AF-A0A7V9LTX7-F1
#
_cell.length_a   1.000
_cell.length_b   1.000
_cell.length_c   1.000
_cell.angle_alpha   90.00
_cell.angle_beta   90.00
_cell.angle_gamma   90.00
#
_symmetry.space_group_name_H-M   'P 1'
#
loop_
_entity.id
_entity.type
_entity.pdbx_description
1 polymer ?
#
loop_
_entity_poly.entity_id
_entity_poly.type
_entity_poly.pdbx_seq_one_letter_code
_entity_poly.pdbx_strand_id
1 'polypeptide(L)' 'MEPATVRAAEAREFDAIRDLTLEVYVGGGLAGPDYQSALADVEDRARHTELIVAIVDEKVVG' A
#
# COMPACT_ATOMS: atom_id res chain seq x y z
N MET A 1 -7.85 19.20 -8.23
CA MET A 1 -7.14 18.01 -7.74
C MET A 1 -5.68 18.25 -8.03
N GLU A 2 -4.85 18.21 -7.00
CA GLU A 2 -3.40 18.21 -7.20
C GLU A 2 -3.01 16.94 -7.99
N PRO A 3 -2.02 17.03 -8.90
CA PRO A 3 -1.57 15.88 -9.67
C PRO A 3 -0.86 14.87 -8.76
N ALA A 4 -1.05 13.58 -9.04
CA ALA A 4 -0.33 12.53 -8.32
C ALA A 4 1.13 12.46 -8.77
N THR A 5 2.05 12.33 -7.81
CA THR A 5 3.44 11.95 -8.07
C THR A 5 3.57 10.44 -7.94
N VAL A 6 4.12 9.79 -8.96
CA VAL A 6 4.35 8.33 -8.96
C VAL A 6 5.84 8.05 -8.85
N ARG A 7 6.24 7.26 -7.85
CA ARG A 7 7.65 6.91 -7.59
C ARG A 7 7.79 5.62 -6.79
N ALA A 8 9.02 5.13 -6.67
CA ALA A 8 9.33 4.06 -5.73
C ALA A 8 8.93 4.45 -4.30
N ALA A 9 8.39 3.46 -3.58
CA ALA A 9 8.03 3.58 -2.19
C ALA A 9 9.28 3.69 -1.30
N GLU A 10 9.18 4.50 -0.26
CA GLU A 10 10.16 4.58 0.81
C GLU A 10 9.70 3.76 2.03
N ALA A 11 10.64 3.23 2.81
CA ALA A 11 10.32 2.41 3.99
C ALA A 11 9.42 3.13 5.02
N ARG A 12 9.52 4.46 5.13
CA ARG A 12 8.67 5.29 5.99
C ARG A 12 7.18 5.28 5.59
N GLU A 13 6.87 4.82 4.38
CA GLU A 13 5.52 4.80 3.81
C GLU A 13 4.85 3.44 3.98
N PHE A 14 5.55 2.42 4.48
CA PHE A 14 5.04 1.05 4.55
C PHE A 14 3.78 0.94 5.42
N ASP A 15 3.70 1.66 6.53
CA ASP A 15 2.46 1.67 7.33
C ASP A 15 1.26 2.22 6.53
N ALA A 16 1.45 3.30 5.76
CA ALA A 16 0.38 3.88 4.94
C ALA A 16 -0.02 2.93 3.80
N ILE A 17 0.94 2.26 3.17
CA ILE A 17 0.68 1.26 2.12
C ILE A 17 -0.07 0.06 2.69
N ARG A 18 0.32 -0.42 3.89
CA ARG A 18 -0.38 -1.50 4.60
C ARG A 18 -1.83 -1.12 4.81
N ASP A 19 -2.06 0.04 5.42
CA ASP A 19 -3.40 0.47 5.82
C ASP A 19 -4.30 0.64 4.59
N LEU A 20 -3.80 1.29 3.52
CA LEU A 20 -4.51 1.41 2.25
C LEU A 20 -4.80 0.04 1.61
N THR A 21 -3.82 -0.87 1.59
CA THR A 21 -3.99 -2.22 1.04
C THR A 21 -5.11 -2.96 1.78
N LEU A 22 -5.10 -2.93 3.11
CA LEU A 22 -6.09 -3.63 3.92
C LEU A 22 -7.48 -3.01 3.82
N GLU A 23 -7.57 -1.68 3.81
CA GLU A 23 -8.83 -0.96 3.59
C GLU A 23 -9.47 -1.41 2.27
N VAL A 24 -8.71 -1.41 1.18
CA VAL A 24 -9.21 -1.77 -0.15
C VAL A 24 -9.55 -3.26 -0.25
N TYR A 25 -8.62 -4.15 0.10
CA TYR A 25 -8.80 -5.58 -0.14
C TYR A 25 -9.68 -6.26 0.91
N VAL A 26 -9.45 -5.98 2.19
CA VAL A 26 -10.22 -6.63 3.27
C VAL A 26 -11.49 -5.83 3.56
N GLY A 27 -11.38 -4.50 3.71
CA GLY A 27 -12.53 -3.62 3.93
C GLY A 27 -13.52 -3.64 2.75
N GLY A 28 -13.02 -3.79 1.53
CA GLY A 28 -13.83 -3.97 0.32
C GLY A 28 -14.37 -5.39 0.07
N GLY A 29 -14.02 -6.37 0.91
CA GLY A 29 -14.46 -7.76 0.77
C GLY A 29 -13.85 -8.51 -0.42
N LEU A 30 -12.73 -8.02 -0.97
CA LEU A 30 -11.98 -8.65 -2.07
C LEU A 30 -11.04 -9.76 -1.59
N ALA A 31 -10.69 -9.75 -0.31
CA ALA A 31 -9.87 -10.75 0.35
C ALA A 31 -10.44 -11.11 1.73
N GLY A 32 -10.30 -12.39 2.10
CA GLY A 32 -10.70 -12.89 3.41
C GLY A 32 -9.69 -12.53 4.52
N PRO A 33 -10.09 -12.65 5.80
CA PRO A 33 -9.21 -12.39 6.95
C PRO A 33 -7.95 -13.27 6.98
N ASP A 34 -8.02 -14.45 6.39
CA ASP A 34 -6.92 -15.41 6.24
C ASP A 34 -5.79 -14.87 5.35
N TYR A 35 -6.11 -14.00 4.38
CA TYR A 35 -5.13 -13.38 3.48
C TYR A 35 -4.64 -12.01 3.96
N GLN A 36 -5.23 -11.48 5.03
CA GLN A 36 -4.89 -10.16 5.59
C GLN A 36 -3.41 -10.06 5.99
N SER A 37 -2.83 -11.11 6.58
CA SER A 37 -1.42 -11.11 7.02
C SER A 37 -0.45 -10.96 5.85
N ALA A 38 -0.68 -11.68 4.76
CA ALA A 38 0.11 -11.58 3.54
C ALA A 38 -0.03 -10.19 2.89
N LEU A 39 -1.25 -9.64 2.85
CA LEU A 39 -1.49 -8.28 2.36
C LEU A 39 -0.88 -7.20 3.25
N ALA A 40 -0.73 -7.45 4.55
CA ALA A 40 -0.17 -6.48 5.48
C ALA A 40 1.35 -6.42 5.45
N ASP A 41 2.02 -7.47 4.97
CA ASP A 41 3.48 -7.56 4.93
C ASP A 41 4.06 -6.78 3.74
N VAL A 42 4.10 -5.45 3.88
CA VAL A 42 4.68 -4.54 2.87
C VAL A 42 6.18 -4.75 2.75
N GLU A 43 6.86 -5.03 3.86
CA GLU A 43 8.31 -5.20 3.88
C GLU A 43 8.72 -6.44 3.08
N ASP A 44 8.03 -7.57 3.26
CA ASP A 44 8.28 -8.76 2.45
C ASP A 44 8.02 -8.52 0.96
N ARG A 45 6.94 -7.80 0.64
CA ARG A 45 6.66 -7.41 -0.75
C ARG A 45 7.77 -6.53 -1.34
N ALA A 46 8.30 -5.58 -0.57
CA ALA A 46 9.41 -4.73 -0.98
C ALA A 46 10.75 -5.49 -1.12
N ARG A 47 10.95 -6.59 -0.38
CA ARG A 47 12.13 -7.45 -0.55
C ARG A 47 12.09 -8.24 -1.86
N HIS A 48 10.90 -8.61 -2.30
CA HIS A 48 10.72 -9.45 -3.50
C HIS A 48 10.42 -8.66 -4.78
N THR A 49 9.99 -7.40 -4.66
CA THR A 49 9.52 -6.57 -5.78
C THR A 49 9.79 -5.09 -5.55
N GLU A 50 9.82 -4.29 -6.62
CA GLU A 50 9.80 -2.83 -6.50
C GLU A 50 8.36 -2.36 -6.24
N LEU A 51 8.17 -1.67 -5.11
CA LEU A 51 6.89 -1.05 -4.77
C LEU A 51 6.84 0.36 -5.36
N ILE A 52 5.77 0.65 -6.09
CA ILE A 52 5.48 1.98 -6.63
C ILE A 52 4.28 2.55 -5.88
N VAL A 53 4.36 3.84 -5.52
CA VAL A 53 3.28 4.59 -4.87
C VAL A 53 2.90 5.81 -5.68
N ALA A 54 1.61 6.15 -5.62
CA ALA A 54 1.04 7.41 -6.05
C ALA A 54 0.78 8.30 -4.82
N ILE A 55 1.26 9.55 -4.88
CA ILE A 55 1.17 10.50 -3.77
C ILE A 55 0.43 11.76 -4.20
N VAL A 56 -0.53 12.19 -3.39
CA VAL A 56 -1.25 13.46 -3.50
C VAL A 56 -1.23 14.13 -2.13
N ASP A 57 -0.81 15.40 -2.05
CA ASP A 57 -0.75 16.15 -0.79
C ASP A 57 -0.04 15.39 0.35
N GLU A 58 1.12 14.80 0.04
CA GLU A 58 1.94 13.97 0.96
C GLU A 58 1.27 12.68 1.47
N LYS A 59 0.14 12.29 0.90
CA LYS A 59 -0.57 11.04 1.23
C LYS A 59 -0.40 10.00 0.15
N VAL A 60 -0.13 8.76 0.55
CA VAL A 60 -0.21 7.59 -0.34
C VAL A 60 -1.69 7.37 -0.69
N VAL A 61 -1.99 7.35 -1.98
CA VAL A 61 -3.36 7.16 -2.51
C VAL A 61 -3.49 5.96 -3.45
N GLY A 62 -2.36 5.32 -3.80
CA GLY A 62 -2.30 4.16 -4.67
C GLY A 62 -0.89 3.65 -4.87
#